data_AF-A0A5C3KHM6-F1
#
_entry.id   AF-A0A5C3KHM6-F1
#
_cell.length_a   1.000
_cell.length_b   1.000
_cell.length_c   1.000
_cell.angle_alpha   90.00
_cell.angle_beta   90.00
_cell.angle_gamma   90.00
#
_symmetry.space_group_name_H-M   'P 1'
#
loop_
_entity.id
_entity.type
_entity.pdbx_description
1 polymer ?
#
loop_
_entity_poly.entity_id
_entity_poly.type
_entity_poly.pdbx_seq_one_letter_code
_entity_poly.pdbx_strand_id
1 'polypeptide(L)'
;MTQNPNCYNLHNDSQQHLSDHLFKLVKNTLSDLVSSECIAIEEDMDVPPLNPGMIAAYYNTLFTKDVIVEVYTLSLKERTKLKGLLEVCIYDRVPVKIDNPNFEAPYFKTFLKVLNLLSCVDVMTSNGWLNALGAMDLSQMCAQGMWETDSPLKQIPHFEPEVIKRCKDAGVDSVYDIMELEDDTRNKLLQMNPAQMRDVATFVKSYPTLDVVHQLVKGDYTAGAPIYLQVAPSRDADDEEDEEPSDPVVIAPYYPLKKMANWWLVVGDPTTRQLLVIKKVTVNKSLKVKLEFTLPKGSHKLKLYVICDSYVGADDDISLDPHRC
;
A
#
# COMPACT_ATOMS: atom_id res chain seq x y z
N MET A 1 -0.91 -40.73 -4.91
CA MET A 1 0.30 -41.23 -5.60
C MET A 1 0.21 -42.72 -5.93
N THR A 2 -0.07 -43.60 -4.98
CA THR A 2 -0.09 -45.07 -5.19
C THR A 2 -1.13 -45.59 -6.18
N GLN A 3 -2.28 -44.92 -6.34
CA GLN A 3 -3.32 -45.34 -7.29
C GLN A 3 -2.99 -45.06 -8.77
N ASN A 4 -2.11 -44.09 -9.05
CA ASN A 4 -1.62 -43.81 -10.40
C ASN A 4 -0.21 -43.21 -10.34
N PRO A 5 0.82 -44.04 -10.08
CA PRO A 5 2.20 -43.59 -9.89
C PRO A 5 2.75 -42.86 -11.11
N ASN A 6 2.39 -43.32 -12.32
CA ASN A 6 2.85 -42.73 -13.58
C ASN A 6 2.47 -41.24 -13.73
N CYS A 7 1.31 -40.82 -13.18
CA CYS A 7 0.88 -39.41 -13.19
C CYS A 7 1.85 -38.49 -12.42
N TYR A 8 2.61 -39.04 -11.47
CA TYR A 8 3.58 -38.30 -10.64
C TYR A 8 5.03 -38.61 -11.03
N ASN A 9 5.27 -39.22 -12.20
CA ASN A 9 6.58 -39.73 -12.62
C ASN A 9 7.20 -40.71 -11.60
N LEU A 10 6.37 -41.53 -10.94
CA LEU A 10 6.81 -42.64 -10.11
C LEU A 10 6.81 -43.94 -10.93
N HIS A 11 7.94 -44.66 -10.94
CA HIS A 11 8.09 -45.92 -11.69
C HIS A 11 7.65 -47.17 -10.91
N ASN A 12 7.40 -47.04 -9.61
CA ASN A 12 7.05 -48.15 -8.72
C ASN A 12 6.16 -47.61 -7.57
N ASP A 13 5.22 -48.41 -7.09
CA ASP A 13 4.28 -48.09 -6.01
C ASP A 13 4.70 -48.62 -4.64
N SER A 14 5.90 -49.22 -4.53
CA SER A 14 6.42 -49.69 -3.24
C SER A 14 6.58 -48.55 -2.22
N GLN A 15 6.40 -48.87 -0.93
CA GLN A 15 6.50 -47.89 0.16
C GLN A 15 7.84 -47.15 0.17
N GLN A 16 8.95 -47.84 -0.16
CA GLN A 16 10.28 -47.23 -0.24
C GLN A 16 10.34 -46.17 -1.34
N HIS A 17 9.85 -46.48 -2.55
CA HIS A 17 9.87 -45.53 -3.68
C HIS A 17 8.98 -44.31 -3.42
N LEU A 18 7.84 -44.51 -2.75
CA LEU A 18 6.99 -43.40 -2.34
C LEU A 18 7.70 -42.51 -1.31
N SER A 19 8.35 -43.10 -0.31
CA SER A 19 9.13 -42.37 0.70
C SER A 19 10.26 -41.56 0.08
N ASP A 20 11.06 -42.18 -0.81
CA ASP A 20 12.18 -41.53 -1.48
C ASP A 20 11.70 -40.37 -2.38
N HIS A 21 10.57 -40.54 -3.06
CA HIS A 21 9.99 -39.48 -3.88
C HIS A 21 9.45 -38.32 -3.06
N LEU A 22 8.72 -38.58 -1.98
CA LEU A 22 8.25 -37.53 -1.07
C LEU A 22 9.42 -36.79 -0.44
N PHE A 23 10.47 -37.50 -0.03
CA PHE A 23 11.69 -36.89 0.48
C PHE A 23 12.35 -35.98 -0.57
N LYS A 24 12.48 -36.45 -1.82
CA LYS A 24 13.02 -35.64 -2.93
C LYS A 24 12.15 -34.41 -3.22
N LEU A 25 10.82 -34.57 -3.19
CA LEU A 25 9.89 -33.46 -3.41
C LEU A 25 10.04 -32.40 -2.32
N VAL A 26 10.00 -32.78 -1.05
CA VAL A 26 10.21 -31.87 0.09
C VAL A 26 11.57 -31.20 0.01
N LYS A 27 12.64 -31.97 -0.21
CA LYS A 27 14.01 -31.44 -0.30
C LYS A 27 14.15 -30.42 -1.43
N ASN A 28 13.61 -30.70 -2.60
CA ASN A 28 13.68 -29.79 -3.75
C ASN A 28 12.90 -28.50 -3.46
N THR A 29 11.66 -28.62 -2.94
CA THR A 29 10.84 -27.46 -2.60
C THR A 29 11.51 -26.58 -1.54
N LEU A 30 12.06 -27.16 -0.48
CA LEU A 30 12.79 -26.42 0.55
C LEU A 30 14.05 -25.76 -0.03
N SER A 31 14.80 -26.46 -0.88
CA SER A 31 15.97 -25.89 -1.56
C SER A 31 15.59 -24.69 -2.44
N ASP A 32 14.46 -24.74 -3.14
CA ASP A 32 13.97 -23.64 -3.96
C ASP A 32 13.53 -22.44 -3.12
N LEU A 33 12.81 -22.68 -2.02
CA LEU A 33 12.39 -21.64 -1.08
C LEU A 33 13.58 -20.97 -0.37
N VAL A 34 14.61 -21.73 0.01
CA VAL A 34 15.87 -21.18 0.55
C VAL A 34 16.58 -20.33 -0.50
N SER A 35 16.69 -20.81 -1.74
CA SER A 35 17.32 -20.05 -2.83
C SER A 35 16.57 -18.75 -3.19
N SER A 36 15.30 -18.66 -2.78
CA SER A 36 14.45 -17.48 -2.95
C SER A 36 14.37 -16.61 -1.68
N GLU A 37 15.20 -16.89 -0.66
CA GLU A 37 15.23 -16.19 0.63
C GLU A 37 13.86 -16.13 1.33
N CYS A 38 12.98 -17.11 1.08
CA CYS A 38 11.65 -17.18 1.70
C CYS A 38 11.69 -17.88 3.06
N ILE A 39 12.64 -18.79 3.26
CA ILE A 39 12.83 -19.56 4.49
C ILE A 39 14.34 -19.70 4.77
N ALA A 40 14.70 -19.94 6.02
CA ALA A 40 16.01 -20.47 6.38
C ALA A 40 15.87 -21.94 6.80
N ILE A 41 16.98 -22.68 6.82
CA ILE A 41 17.06 -24.02 7.41
C ILE A 41 18.12 -23.96 8.49
N GLU A 42 17.73 -24.21 9.73
CA GLU A 42 18.62 -24.20 10.90
C GLU A 42 19.16 -25.61 11.20
N GLU A 43 20.15 -25.70 12.10
CA GLU A 43 20.88 -26.93 12.41
C GLU A 43 19.96 -28.06 12.94
N ASP A 44 18.87 -27.70 13.62
CA ASP A 44 17.89 -28.63 14.19
C ASP A 44 16.78 -29.07 13.21
N MET A 45 16.97 -28.83 11.90
CA MET A 45 15.97 -29.05 10.85
C MET A 45 14.73 -28.15 10.96
N ASP A 46 14.82 -27.09 11.78
CA ASP A 46 13.80 -26.05 11.85
C ASP A 46 13.83 -25.19 10.59
N VAL A 47 12.63 -24.80 10.14
CA VAL A 47 12.41 -24.05 8.90
C VAL A 47 11.67 -22.75 9.20
N PRO A 48 12.35 -21.75 9.79
CA PRO A 48 11.72 -20.47 10.06
C PRO A 48 11.45 -19.67 8.77
N PRO A 49 10.34 -18.92 8.71
CA PRO A 49 10.05 -18.05 7.58
C PRO A 49 10.93 -16.79 7.62
N LEU A 50 11.31 -16.30 6.44
CA LEU A 50 11.98 -15.01 6.25
C LEU A 50 11.00 -13.96 5.70
N ASN A 51 11.40 -12.68 5.70
CA ASN A 51 10.52 -11.57 5.30
C ASN A 51 9.84 -11.78 3.94
N PRO A 52 10.53 -12.16 2.84
CA PRO A 52 9.88 -12.43 1.56
C PRO A 52 8.83 -13.54 1.64
N GLY A 53 9.09 -14.60 2.41
CA GLY A 53 8.16 -15.72 2.61
C GLY A 53 6.92 -15.31 3.41
N MET A 54 7.09 -14.48 4.44
CA MET A 54 5.97 -13.94 5.22
C MET A 54 5.08 -13.01 4.39
N ILE A 55 5.67 -12.12 3.59
CA ILE A 55 4.94 -11.21 2.68
C ILE A 55 4.14 -12.04 1.66
N ALA A 56 4.79 -13.02 1.02
CA ALA A 56 4.14 -13.86 0.03
C ALA A 56 2.97 -14.66 0.61
N ALA A 57 3.13 -15.20 1.83
CA ALA A 57 2.07 -15.93 2.53
C ALA A 57 0.90 -15.01 2.89
N TYR A 58 1.21 -13.80 3.38
CA TYR A 58 0.21 -12.85 3.85
C TYR A 58 -0.68 -12.33 2.71
N TYR A 59 -0.09 -11.98 1.56
CA TYR A 59 -0.84 -11.48 0.40
C TYR A 59 -1.33 -12.58 -0.55
N ASN A 60 -1.06 -13.84 -0.24
CA ASN A 60 -1.40 -15.00 -1.07
C ASN A 60 -0.86 -14.85 -2.52
N THR A 61 0.36 -14.34 -2.66
CA THR A 61 1.03 -14.28 -3.97
C THR A 61 1.59 -15.66 -4.33
N LEU A 62 1.43 -16.10 -5.58
CA LEU A 62 1.87 -17.43 -6.03
C LEU A 62 3.33 -17.73 -5.64
N PHE A 63 3.53 -18.75 -4.81
CA PHE A 63 4.84 -19.30 -4.42
C PHE A 63 5.46 -20.13 -5.53
N THR A 64 5.87 -19.48 -6.61
CA THR A 64 6.87 -20.09 -7.51
C THR A 64 8.13 -19.27 -7.41
N LYS A 65 9.28 -19.95 -7.31
CA LYS A 65 10.62 -19.38 -7.32
C LYS A 65 10.78 -18.32 -8.41
N ASP A 66 10.22 -18.59 -9.58
CA ASP A 66 10.22 -17.68 -10.73
C ASP A 66 9.44 -16.39 -10.44
N VAL A 67 8.25 -16.48 -9.84
CA VAL A 67 7.46 -15.27 -9.54
C VAL A 67 8.11 -14.43 -8.44
N ILE A 68 8.50 -14.98 -7.29
CA ILE A 68 8.98 -14.13 -6.18
C ILE A 68 10.36 -13.51 -6.48
N VAL A 69 11.32 -14.29 -6.97
CA VAL A 69 12.68 -13.81 -7.24
C VAL A 69 12.74 -12.93 -8.48
N GLU A 70 12.04 -13.29 -9.56
CA GLU A 70 12.08 -12.53 -10.82
C GLU A 70 11.22 -11.26 -10.75
N VAL A 71 10.03 -11.33 -10.14
CA VAL A 71 9.09 -10.20 -10.08
C VAL A 71 9.47 -9.21 -8.99
N TYR A 72 9.86 -9.65 -7.78
CA TYR A 72 10.21 -8.71 -6.72
C TYR A 72 11.71 -8.40 -6.68
N THR A 73 12.56 -9.42 -6.58
CA THR A 73 14.01 -9.21 -6.35
C THR A 73 14.74 -8.66 -7.58
N LEU A 74 14.37 -9.07 -8.80
CA LEU A 74 15.04 -8.59 -10.03
C LEU A 74 14.41 -7.31 -10.61
N SER A 75 13.12 -7.06 -10.37
CA SER A 75 12.40 -5.94 -10.99
C SER A 75 12.23 -4.73 -10.06
N LEU A 76 12.13 -4.92 -8.74
CA LEU A 76 12.13 -3.81 -7.78
C LEU A 76 13.56 -3.46 -7.36
N LYS A 77 13.86 -2.16 -7.42
CA LYS A 77 15.14 -1.56 -7.06
C LYS A 77 14.85 -0.28 -6.27
N GLU A 78 15.87 0.23 -5.57
CA GLU A 78 15.82 1.51 -4.84
C GLU A 78 15.25 2.67 -5.67
N ARG A 79 15.38 2.63 -7.00
CA ARG A 79 14.96 3.69 -7.92
C ARG A 79 13.83 3.30 -8.86
N THR A 80 13.15 2.18 -8.61
CA THR A 80 11.99 1.79 -9.40
C THR A 80 10.94 2.90 -9.35
N LYS A 81 10.42 3.25 -10.54
CA LYS A 81 9.41 4.29 -10.76
C LYS A 81 8.06 3.63 -11.08
N LEU A 82 7.01 4.45 -11.18
CA LEU A 82 5.64 4.03 -11.49
C LEU A 82 5.53 2.99 -12.62
N LYS A 83 6.20 3.24 -13.77
CA LYS A 83 6.19 2.28 -14.90
C LYS A 83 6.70 0.89 -14.50
N GLY A 84 7.80 0.83 -13.75
CA GLY A 84 8.35 -0.44 -13.27
C GLY A 84 7.44 -1.12 -12.24
N LEU A 85 6.82 -0.34 -11.34
CA LEU A 85 5.83 -0.87 -10.40
C LEU A 85 4.63 -1.49 -11.12
N LEU A 86 4.13 -0.84 -12.17
CA LEU A 86 3.03 -1.36 -12.99
C LEU A 86 3.43 -2.63 -13.74
N GLU A 87 4.63 -2.70 -14.32
CA GLU A 87 5.14 -3.90 -14.99
C GLU A 87 5.18 -5.10 -14.03
N VAL A 88 5.63 -4.88 -12.79
CA VAL A 88 5.65 -5.88 -11.71
C VAL A 88 4.23 -6.34 -11.33
N CYS A 89 3.30 -5.41 -11.12
CA CYS A 89 1.93 -5.73 -10.69
C CYS A 89 1.09 -6.41 -11.79
N ILE A 90 1.42 -6.20 -13.07
CA ILE A 90 0.68 -6.72 -14.23
C ILE A 90 1.16 -8.11 -14.67
N TYR A 91 2.33 -8.57 -14.18
CA TYR A 91 3.00 -9.78 -14.66
C TYR A 91 2.21 -11.08 -14.40
N ASP A 92 1.30 -11.10 -13.43
CA ASP A 92 0.55 -12.32 -13.13
C ASP A 92 -0.47 -12.63 -14.23
N ARG A 93 -0.55 -13.91 -14.60
CA ARG A 93 -1.16 -14.42 -15.84
C ARG A 93 -2.62 -13.99 -15.99
N VAL A 94 -2.86 -12.83 -16.61
CA VAL A 94 -4.17 -12.51 -17.18
C VAL A 94 -4.42 -13.56 -18.26
N PRO A 95 -5.42 -14.45 -18.13
CA PRO A 95 -5.70 -15.43 -19.18
C PRO A 95 -6.06 -14.67 -20.47
N VAL A 96 -5.18 -14.69 -21.47
CA VAL A 96 -5.40 -13.97 -22.74
C VAL A 96 -6.08 -14.87 -23.77
N LYS A 97 -7.37 -14.65 -23.95
CA LYS A 97 -8.00 -14.18 -25.19
C LYS A 97 -9.49 -14.02 -24.92
N ILE A 98 -9.95 -12.78 -24.77
CA ILE A 98 -11.38 -12.46 -24.86
C ILE A 98 -11.58 -11.95 -26.28
N ASP A 99 -12.49 -12.55 -27.03
CA ASP A 99 -12.77 -12.15 -28.43
C ASP A 99 -13.23 -10.68 -28.52
N ASN A 100 -13.90 -10.18 -27.48
CA ASN A 100 -14.25 -8.77 -27.28
C ASN A 100 -13.87 -8.32 -25.85
N PRO A 101 -12.68 -7.75 -25.63
CA PRO A 101 -12.31 -7.24 -24.32
C PRO A 101 -13.24 -6.07 -23.92
N ASN A 102 -14.01 -6.26 -22.84
CA ASN A 102 -14.72 -5.15 -22.20
C ASN A 102 -13.76 -4.47 -21.20
N PHE A 103 -13.04 -3.45 -21.67
CA PHE A 103 -12.12 -2.66 -20.82
C PHE A 103 -12.84 -1.79 -19.79
N GLU A 104 -14.16 -1.59 -19.95
CA GLU A 104 -15.01 -0.83 -19.02
C GLU A 104 -15.59 -1.71 -17.91
N ALA A 105 -15.37 -3.04 -17.94
CA ALA A 105 -15.82 -3.92 -16.87
C ALA A 105 -14.94 -3.75 -15.62
N PRO A 106 -15.48 -3.28 -14.46
CA PRO A 106 -14.69 -3.01 -13.26
C PRO A 106 -13.96 -4.23 -12.69
N TYR A 107 -14.43 -5.43 -13.04
CA TYR A 107 -14.10 -6.68 -12.36
C TYR A 107 -12.91 -7.45 -12.95
N PHE A 108 -12.50 -7.19 -14.20
CA PHE A 108 -11.60 -8.11 -14.92
C PHE A 108 -10.10 -7.89 -14.66
N LYS A 109 -9.67 -6.70 -14.22
CA LYS A 109 -8.22 -6.37 -14.09
C LYS A 109 -7.80 -5.78 -12.75
N THR A 110 -8.71 -5.19 -11.97
CA THR A 110 -8.34 -4.51 -10.72
C THR A 110 -8.12 -5.50 -9.57
N PHE A 111 -8.90 -6.59 -9.51
CA PHE A 111 -8.85 -7.55 -8.39
C PHE A 111 -7.52 -8.31 -8.26
N LEU A 112 -6.92 -8.78 -9.37
CA LEU A 112 -5.64 -9.50 -9.34
C LEU A 112 -4.42 -8.58 -9.15
N LYS A 113 -4.56 -7.27 -9.41
CA LYS A 113 -3.42 -6.34 -9.48
C LYS A 113 -3.16 -5.57 -8.19
N VAL A 114 -4.19 -5.35 -7.37
CA VAL A 114 -4.07 -4.51 -6.16
C VAL A 114 -3.43 -5.27 -5.00
N LEU A 115 -3.64 -6.59 -4.88
CA LEU A 115 -2.97 -7.40 -3.85
C LEU A 115 -1.45 -7.45 -4.07
N ASN A 116 -1.01 -7.59 -5.33
CA ASN A 116 0.40 -7.56 -5.71
C ASN A 116 1.07 -6.19 -5.48
N LEU A 117 0.28 -5.12 -5.39
CA LEU A 117 0.81 -3.80 -5.13
C LEU A 117 1.17 -3.60 -3.66
N LEU A 118 0.37 -4.13 -2.74
CA LEU A 118 0.66 -4.04 -1.31
C LEU A 118 1.92 -4.84 -0.94
N SER A 119 2.14 -5.99 -1.57
CA SER A 119 3.40 -6.73 -1.44
C SER A 119 4.60 -5.95 -2.01
N CYS A 120 4.44 -5.15 -3.08
CA CYS A 120 5.52 -4.27 -3.55
C CYS A 120 5.92 -3.25 -2.47
N VAL A 121 4.95 -2.64 -1.77
CA VAL A 121 5.22 -1.71 -0.67
C VAL A 121 6.03 -2.40 0.43
N ASP A 122 5.61 -3.60 0.85
CA ASP A 122 6.28 -4.33 1.94
C ASP A 122 7.69 -4.82 1.54
N VAL A 123 7.90 -5.22 0.28
CA VAL A 123 9.24 -5.56 -0.22
C VAL A 123 10.15 -4.33 -0.25
N MET A 124 9.69 -3.20 -0.80
CA MET A 124 10.52 -1.99 -0.91
C MET A 124 10.85 -1.40 0.46
N THR A 125 9.90 -1.42 1.39
CA THR A 125 10.10 -0.95 2.76
C THR A 125 11.01 -1.88 3.57
N SER A 126 10.92 -3.20 3.38
CA SER A 126 11.84 -4.17 4.00
C SER A 126 13.31 -3.96 3.57
N ASN A 127 13.52 -3.44 2.35
CA ASN A 127 14.83 -3.06 1.84
C ASN A 127 15.26 -1.63 2.23
N GLY A 128 14.43 -0.89 2.97
CA GLY A 128 14.73 0.49 3.38
C GLY A 128 14.70 1.50 2.22
N TRP A 129 13.98 1.23 1.14
CA TRP A 129 13.93 2.13 -0.02
C TRP A 129 12.77 3.13 0.12
N LEU A 130 13.10 4.43 0.20
CA LEU A 130 12.07 5.49 0.32
C LEU A 130 11.18 5.60 -0.92
N ASN A 131 11.63 5.08 -2.07
CA ASN A 131 10.79 4.98 -3.26
C ASN A 131 9.53 4.12 -3.10
N ALA A 132 9.40 3.39 -1.99
CA ALA A 132 8.16 2.73 -1.62
C ALA A 132 6.96 3.70 -1.59
N LEU A 133 7.19 4.99 -1.34
CA LEU A 133 6.13 6.03 -1.42
C LEU A 133 5.42 6.00 -2.79
N GLY A 134 6.15 5.82 -3.89
CA GLY A 134 5.52 5.72 -5.22
C GLY A 134 4.64 4.47 -5.41
N ALA A 135 4.87 3.40 -4.63
CA ALA A 135 3.98 2.24 -4.60
C ALA A 135 2.73 2.51 -3.74
N MET A 136 2.85 3.36 -2.71
CA MET A 136 1.70 3.85 -1.93
C MET A 136 0.83 4.79 -2.77
N ASP A 137 1.41 5.71 -3.53
CA ASP A 137 0.70 6.59 -4.47
C ASP A 137 -0.07 5.76 -5.51
N LEU A 138 0.57 4.72 -6.06
CA LEU A 138 -0.08 3.80 -6.98
C LEU A 138 -1.27 3.07 -6.32
N SER A 139 -1.24 2.82 -5.00
CA SER A 139 -2.37 2.21 -4.29
C SER A 139 -3.57 3.14 -4.28
N GLN A 140 -3.36 4.43 -4.03
CA GLN A 140 -4.42 5.44 -4.08
C GLN A 140 -4.98 5.59 -5.49
N MET A 141 -4.10 5.64 -6.49
CA MET A 141 -4.47 5.70 -7.91
C MET A 141 -5.35 4.52 -8.32
N CYS A 142 -4.99 3.30 -7.90
CA CYS A 142 -5.79 2.11 -8.15
C CYS A 142 -7.12 2.10 -7.39
N ALA A 143 -7.16 2.65 -6.16
CA ALA A 143 -8.38 2.76 -5.38
C ALA A 143 -9.37 3.74 -6.02
N GLN A 144 -8.90 4.92 -6.46
CA GLN A 144 -9.76 5.97 -7.01
C GLN A 144 -9.93 5.92 -8.53
N GLY A 145 -9.18 5.06 -9.23
CA GLY A 145 -9.28 4.93 -10.68
C GLY A 145 -8.73 6.15 -11.43
N MET A 146 -7.60 6.70 -10.98
CA MET A 146 -7.00 7.91 -11.53
C MET A 146 -5.48 7.84 -11.62
N TRP A 147 -4.86 8.73 -12.39
CA TRP A 147 -3.41 8.85 -12.54
C TRP A 147 -2.82 9.95 -11.66
N GLU A 148 -1.52 9.86 -11.37
CA GLU A 148 -0.76 10.91 -10.65
C GLU A 148 -0.84 12.29 -11.33
N THR A 149 -1.06 12.32 -12.64
CA THR A 149 -1.20 13.57 -13.42
C THR A 149 -2.62 14.12 -13.45
N ASP A 150 -3.60 13.35 -12.99
CA ASP A 150 -4.99 13.82 -12.89
C ASP A 150 -5.15 14.80 -11.72
N SER A 151 -6.21 15.63 -11.76
CA SER A 151 -6.55 16.48 -10.61
C SER A 151 -7.05 15.63 -9.44
N PRO A 152 -6.68 15.95 -8.19
CA PRO A 152 -7.28 15.36 -6.99
C PRO A 152 -8.80 15.52 -6.91
N LEU A 153 -9.41 16.39 -7.71
CA LEU A 153 -10.86 16.53 -7.77
C LEU A 153 -11.55 15.39 -8.55
N LYS A 154 -10.81 14.65 -9.39
CA LYS A 154 -11.35 13.59 -10.25
C LYS A 154 -11.92 12.40 -9.47
N GLN A 155 -11.45 12.16 -8.24
CA GLN A 155 -11.99 11.12 -7.35
C GLN A 155 -13.41 11.44 -6.84
N ILE A 156 -13.82 12.71 -6.87
CA ILE A 156 -15.15 13.11 -6.40
C ILE A 156 -16.20 12.69 -7.45
N PRO A 157 -17.32 12.05 -7.05
CA PRO A 157 -18.39 11.68 -7.99
C PRO A 157 -18.86 12.86 -8.83
N HIS A 158 -19.10 12.62 -10.13
CA HIS A 158 -19.58 13.60 -11.11
C HIS A 158 -18.59 14.72 -11.50
N PHE A 159 -17.33 14.66 -11.08
CA PHE A 159 -16.30 15.63 -11.48
C PHE A 159 -15.70 15.30 -12.85
N GLU A 160 -16.51 15.55 -13.88
CA GLU A 160 -16.08 15.48 -15.28
C GLU A 160 -15.08 16.61 -15.61
N PRO A 161 -14.30 16.50 -16.71
CA PRO A 161 -13.27 17.48 -17.07
C PRO A 161 -13.74 18.94 -17.10
N GLU A 162 -14.99 19.20 -17.47
CA GLU A 162 -15.57 20.55 -17.47
C GLU A 162 -15.78 21.11 -16.05
N VAL A 163 -16.24 20.28 -15.11
CA VAL A 163 -16.42 20.67 -13.70
C VAL A 163 -15.05 20.96 -13.10
N ILE A 164 -14.08 20.06 -13.29
CA ILE A 164 -12.71 20.22 -12.81
C ILE A 164 -12.11 21.52 -13.35
N LYS A 165 -12.26 21.79 -14.65
CA LYS A 165 -11.75 23.02 -15.25
C LYS A 165 -12.35 24.27 -14.59
N ARG A 166 -13.67 24.31 -14.36
CA ARG A 166 -14.31 25.44 -13.67
C ARG A 166 -13.77 25.61 -12.25
N CYS A 167 -13.58 24.52 -11.51
CA CYS A 167 -12.97 24.57 -10.18
C CYS A 167 -11.56 25.17 -10.23
N LYS A 168 -10.70 24.67 -11.13
CA LYS A 168 -9.34 25.20 -11.31
C LYS A 168 -9.31 26.67 -11.69
N ASP A 169 -10.18 27.09 -12.61
CA ASP A 169 -10.30 28.49 -13.03
C ASP A 169 -10.76 29.41 -11.87
N ALA A 170 -11.40 28.83 -10.85
CA ALA A 170 -11.81 29.51 -9.62
C ALA A 170 -10.79 29.37 -8.46
N GLY A 171 -9.62 28.75 -8.70
CA GLY A 171 -8.58 28.53 -7.68
C GLY A 171 -8.91 27.39 -6.70
N VAL A 172 -9.77 26.46 -7.10
CA VAL A 172 -10.16 25.26 -6.33
C VAL A 172 -9.45 24.06 -6.95
N ASP A 173 -8.42 23.55 -6.27
CA ASP A 173 -7.50 22.53 -6.78
C ASP A 173 -7.46 21.26 -5.91
N SER A 174 -7.95 21.33 -4.66
CA SER A 174 -7.94 20.25 -3.68
C SER A 174 -9.35 19.87 -3.19
N VAL A 175 -9.49 18.69 -2.58
CA VAL A 175 -10.76 18.28 -1.95
C VAL A 175 -11.05 19.14 -0.73
N TYR A 176 -10.02 19.59 0.00
CA TYR A 176 -10.17 20.54 1.12
C TYR A 176 -10.76 21.87 0.65
N ASP A 177 -10.35 22.37 -0.52
CA ASP A 177 -10.92 23.60 -1.08
C ASP A 177 -12.43 23.44 -1.31
N ILE A 178 -12.88 22.27 -1.80
CA ILE A 178 -14.30 21.97 -1.98
C ILE A 178 -15.05 21.93 -0.64
N MET A 179 -14.42 21.43 0.43
CA MET A 179 -14.98 21.42 1.80
C MET A 179 -15.21 22.83 2.33
N GLU A 180 -14.29 23.74 2.03
CA GLU A 180 -14.31 25.12 2.51
C GLU A 180 -15.20 26.05 1.66
N LEU A 181 -15.66 25.60 0.49
CA LEU A 181 -16.54 26.41 -0.36
C LEU A 181 -17.90 26.65 0.29
N GLU A 182 -18.26 27.93 0.41
CA GLU A 182 -19.63 28.37 0.71
C GLU A 182 -20.67 27.78 -0.26
N ASP A 183 -21.86 27.44 0.25
CA ASP A 183 -22.91 26.73 -0.49
C ASP A 183 -23.28 27.41 -1.81
N ASP A 184 -23.44 28.73 -1.81
CA ASP A 184 -23.78 29.51 -3.02
C ASP A 184 -22.70 29.43 -4.09
N THR A 185 -21.43 29.48 -3.69
CA THR A 185 -20.28 29.39 -4.59
C THR A 185 -20.17 27.97 -5.12
N ARG A 186 -20.30 26.97 -4.25
CA ARG A 186 -20.27 25.55 -4.59
C ARG A 186 -21.34 25.20 -5.62
N ASN A 187 -22.58 25.62 -5.40
CA ASN A 187 -23.69 25.36 -6.32
C ASN A 187 -23.48 26.00 -7.70
N LYS A 188 -22.97 27.24 -7.75
CA LYS A 188 -22.65 27.95 -9.00
C LYS A 188 -21.53 27.28 -9.79
N LEU A 189 -20.52 26.77 -9.08
CA LEU A 189 -19.34 26.15 -9.65
C LEU A 189 -19.64 24.75 -10.20
N LEU A 190 -20.28 23.92 -9.37
CA LEU A 190 -20.54 22.50 -9.68
C LEU A 190 -21.68 22.34 -10.68
N GLN A 191 -22.74 23.15 -10.60
CA GLN A 191 -23.90 23.10 -11.51
C GLN A 191 -24.56 21.70 -11.57
N MET A 192 -24.64 21.05 -10.41
CA MET A 192 -25.13 19.69 -10.27
C MET A 192 -26.58 19.65 -9.76
N ASN A 193 -27.28 18.56 -10.03
CA ASN A 193 -28.62 18.34 -9.48
C ASN A 193 -28.55 17.89 -8.00
N PRO A 194 -29.67 17.90 -7.26
CA PRO A 194 -29.67 17.53 -5.83
C PRO A 194 -29.21 16.10 -5.54
N ALA A 195 -29.33 15.15 -6.48
CA ALA A 195 -28.83 13.79 -6.28
C ALA A 195 -27.31 13.74 -6.39
N GLN A 196 -26.75 14.37 -7.42
CA GLN A 196 -25.31 14.50 -7.61
C GLN A 196 -24.64 15.24 -6.44
N MET A 197 -25.27 16.31 -5.95
CA MET A 197 -24.78 17.05 -4.78
C MET A 197 -24.75 16.19 -3.50
N ARG A 198 -25.69 15.24 -3.33
CA ARG A 198 -25.64 14.27 -2.22
C ARG A 198 -24.47 13.31 -2.36
N ASP A 199 -24.17 12.84 -3.57
CA ASP A 199 -23.02 11.96 -3.82
C ASP A 199 -21.70 12.69 -3.51
N VAL A 200 -21.58 13.95 -3.94
CA VAL A 200 -20.44 14.83 -3.61
C VAL A 200 -20.31 15.01 -2.10
N ALA A 201 -21.41 15.36 -1.41
CA ALA A 201 -21.40 15.53 0.04
C ALA A 201 -21.01 14.24 0.79
N THR A 202 -21.47 13.08 0.31
CA THR A 202 -21.11 11.77 0.88
C THR A 202 -19.62 11.49 0.74
N PHE A 203 -19.05 11.78 -0.44
CA PHE A 203 -17.62 11.64 -0.68
C PHE A 203 -16.81 12.57 0.22
N VAL A 204 -17.17 13.87 0.24
CA VAL A 204 -16.45 14.89 1.00
C VAL A 204 -16.50 14.64 2.51
N LYS A 205 -17.65 14.21 3.07
CA LYS A 205 -17.75 13.79 4.48
C LYS A 205 -16.87 12.56 4.79
N SER A 206 -16.66 11.70 3.81
CA SER A 206 -15.84 10.48 3.96
C SER A 206 -14.37 10.69 3.62
N TYR A 207 -14.02 11.82 3.00
CA TYR A 207 -12.65 12.18 2.68
C TYR A 207 -11.88 12.41 3.96
N PRO A 208 -10.70 11.78 4.14
CA PRO A 208 -10.16 11.67 5.48
C PRO A 208 -9.26 12.87 5.79
N THR A 209 -9.49 13.46 6.96
CA THR A 209 -8.64 14.48 7.57
C THR A 209 -8.09 13.92 8.87
N LEU A 210 -6.77 13.97 9.04
CA LEU A 210 -6.10 13.55 10.27
C LEU A 210 -5.36 14.73 10.88
N ASP A 211 -5.62 15.00 12.16
CA ASP A 211 -4.67 15.75 12.98
C ASP A 211 -3.58 14.79 13.47
N VAL A 212 -2.32 15.13 13.23
CA VAL A 212 -1.16 14.26 13.51
C VAL A 212 -0.24 14.92 14.53
N VAL A 213 -0.49 14.61 15.80
CA VAL A 213 0.43 14.98 16.88
C VAL A 213 1.62 14.03 16.87
N HIS A 214 2.84 14.57 16.85
CA HIS A 214 4.06 13.78 16.88
C HIS A 214 5.08 14.35 17.86
N GLN A 215 5.83 13.47 18.52
CA GLN A 215 6.87 13.85 19.46
C GLN A 215 8.01 12.83 19.46
N LEU A 216 9.22 13.32 19.21
CA LEU A 216 10.42 12.51 19.40
C LEU A 216 10.71 12.35 20.90
N VAL A 217 10.97 11.12 21.35
CA VAL A 217 11.27 10.85 22.76
C VAL A 217 12.65 11.45 23.09
N LYS A 218 12.65 12.46 23.96
CA LYS A 218 13.86 13.19 24.37
C LYS A 218 14.88 12.24 25.00
N GLY A 219 16.15 12.37 24.58
CA GLY A 219 17.29 11.66 25.15
C GLY A 219 18.58 11.99 24.41
N ASP A 220 19.71 11.49 24.93
CA ASP A 220 20.99 11.54 24.21
C ASP A 220 20.96 10.52 23.08
N TYR A 221 20.78 11.01 21.85
CA TYR A 221 20.79 10.16 20.68
C TYR A 221 22.22 9.75 20.34
N THR A 222 22.46 8.45 20.27
CA THR A 222 23.75 7.88 19.89
C THR A 222 23.58 7.08 18.61
N ALA A 223 24.56 7.18 17.71
CA ALA A 223 24.54 6.42 16.46
C ALA A 223 24.36 4.92 16.72
N GLY A 224 23.42 4.30 16.00
CA GLY A 224 23.07 2.88 16.13
C GLY A 224 22.18 2.52 17.33
N ALA A 225 21.92 3.45 18.26
CA ALA A 225 20.94 3.23 19.32
C ALA A 225 19.50 3.48 18.83
N PRO A 226 18.50 2.81 19.43
CA PRO A 226 17.11 2.99 19.05
C PRO A 226 16.60 4.39 19.41
N ILE A 227 15.95 5.02 18.45
CA ILE A 227 15.26 6.30 18.53
C ILE A 227 13.76 6.01 18.45
N TYR A 228 12.98 6.71 19.27
CA TYR A 228 11.54 6.50 19.35
C TYR A 228 10.78 7.76 18.98
N LEU A 229 9.88 7.65 18.01
CA LEU A 229 8.93 8.69 17.64
C LEU A 229 7.53 8.25 18.08
N GLN A 230 6.88 9.05 18.92
CA GLN A 230 5.48 8.88 19.26
C GLN A 230 4.65 9.65 18.22
N VAL A 231 3.69 8.99 17.61
CA VAL A 231 2.76 9.57 16.64
C VAL A 231 1.34 9.25 17.10
N ALA A 232 0.48 10.25 17.12
CA ALA A 232 -0.89 10.13 17.55
C ALA A 232 -1.82 10.76 16.50
N PRO A 233 -2.18 10.01 15.44
CA PRO A 233 -3.17 10.47 14.48
C PRO A 233 -4.58 10.39 15.10
N SER A 234 -5.38 11.42 14.84
CA SER A 234 -6.80 11.49 15.19
C SER A 234 -7.61 12.06 14.04
N ARG A 235 -8.82 11.55 13.83
CA ARG A 235 -9.79 12.19 12.95
C ARG A 235 -10.41 13.37 13.71
N ASP A 236 -10.58 14.49 13.03
CA ASP A 236 -11.44 15.56 13.53
C ASP A 236 -12.85 14.98 13.62
N ALA A 237 -13.30 14.73 14.85
CA ALA A 237 -14.70 14.49 15.09
C ALA A 237 -15.32 15.88 15.13
N ASP A 238 -16.12 16.22 14.11
CA ASP A 238 -17.09 17.30 14.26
C ASP A 238 -17.80 17.08 15.61
N ASP A 239 -18.00 18.17 16.37
CA ASP A 239 -18.40 18.27 17.78
C ASP A 239 -19.73 17.57 18.18
N GLU A 240 -20.22 16.60 17.43
CA GLU A 240 -21.28 15.70 17.85
C GLU A 240 -20.69 14.57 18.69
N GLU A 241 -20.50 14.84 19.99
CA GLU A 241 -20.01 13.90 21.02
C GLU A 241 -20.80 12.56 21.10
N ASP A 242 -21.90 12.43 20.34
CA ASP A 242 -22.85 11.32 20.34
C ASP A 242 -22.84 10.42 19.07
N GLU A 243 -22.08 10.72 18.00
CA GLU A 243 -21.95 9.78 16.87
C GLU A 243 -20.98 8.63 17.22
N GLU A 244 -21.47 7.38 17.19
CA GLU A 244 -20.60 6.20 17.32
C GLU A 244 -19.50 6.25 16.24
N PRO A 245 -18.23 5.92 16.57
CA PRO A 245 -17.16 5.91 15.59
C PRO A 245 -17.52 4.99 14.42
N SER A 246 -17.83 5.58 13.27
CA SER A 246 -18.09 4.81 12.07
C SER A 246 -16.78 4.29 11.49
N ASP A 247 -16.82 3.05 10.99
CA ASP A 247 -15.70 2.48 10.26
C ASP A 247 -15.30 3.41 9.10
N PRO A 248 -13.99 3.66 8.87
CA PRO A 248 -13.52 4.55 7.82
C PRO A 248 -13.63 3.86 6.44
N VAL A 249 -14.86 3.61 5.99
CA VAL A 249 -15.15 2.98 4.70
C VAL A 249 -14.80 3.96 3.56
N VAL A 250 -14.08 3.46 2.57
CA VAL A 250 -13.64 4.24 1.41
C VAL A 250 -14.79 4.37 0.40
N ILE A 251 -15.03 5.59 -0.07
CA ILE A 251 -15.87 5.86 -1.23
C ILE A 251 -14.97 5.74 -2.47
N ALA A 252 -15.07 4.61 -3.16
CA ALA A 252 -14.29 4.30 -4.36
C ALA A 252 -15.16 3.56 -5.39
N PRO A 253 -15.94 4.28 -6.23
CA PRO A 253 -16.95 3.68 -7.10
C PRO A 253 -16.41 2.67 -8.12
N TYR A 254 -15.15 2.86 -8.55
CA TYR A 254 -14.47 2.00 -9.52
C TYR A 254 -13.71 0.84 -8.88
N TYR A 255 -13.65 0.81 -7.54
CA TYR A 255 -12.97 -0.25 -6.81
C TYR A 255 -13.95 -1.40 -6.49
N PRO A 256 -13.64 -2.65 -6.89
CA PRO A 256 -14.64 -3.72 -6.89
C PRO A 256 -14.99 -4.29 -5.50
N LEU A 257 -14.21 -3.96 -4.46
CA LEU A 257 -14.36 -4.51 -3.12
C LEU A 257 -14.66 -3.41 -2.12
N LYS A 258 -15.33 -3.75 -1.01
CA LYS A 258 -15.38 -2.85 0.13
C LYS A 258 -13.96 -2.68 0.70
N LYS A 259 -13.54 -1.43 0.91
CA LYS A 259 -12.21 -1.10 1.44
C LYS A 259 -12.35 -0.18 2.66
N MET A 260 -11.48 -0.37 3.63
CA MET A 260 -11.28 0.57 4.75
C MET A 260 -10.04 1.42 4.47
N ALA A 261 -10.11 2.70 4.82
CA ALA A 261 -8.98 3.61 4.70
C ALA A 261 -7.92 3.23 5.74
N ASN A 262 -6.72 2.93 5.27
CA ASN A 262 -5.56 2.71 6.11
C ASN A 262 -4.51 3.78 5.83
N TRP A 263 -3.59 3.91 6.77
CA TRP A 263 -2.53 4.89 6.74
C TRP A 263 -1.18 4.22 6.93
N TRP A 264 -0.20 4.58 6.11
CA TRP A 264 1.20 4.28 6.36
C TRP A 264 1.84 5.46 7.08
N LEU A 265 2.36 5.19 8.27
CA LEU A 265 3.24 6.11 9.00
C LEU A 265 4.67 5.73 8.67
N VAL A 266 5.37 6.58 7.92
CA VAL A 266 6.71 6.30 7.40
C VAL A 266 7.68 7.35 7.90
N VAL A 267 8.80 6.95 8.49
CA VAL A 267 9.93 7.85 8.75
C VAL A 267 11.01 7.56 7.74
N GLY A 268 11.52 8.58 7.07
CA GLY A 268 12.60 8.46 6.10
C GLY A 268 13.46 9.70 6.00
N ASP A 269 14.64 9.54 5.42
CA ASP A 269 15.54 10.63 5.05
C ASP A 269 15.45 10.87 3.53
N PRO A 270 14.87 11.99 3.08
CA PRO A 270 14.75 12.32 1.66
C PRO A 270 16.12 12.49 0.98
N THR A 271 17.15 12.88 1.73
CA THR A 271 18.50 13.17 1.22
C THR A 271 19.20 11.90 0.78
N THR A 272 19.13 10.87 1.62
CA THR A 272 19.73 9.56 1.36
C THR A 272 18.76 8.61 0.65
N ARG A 273 17.47 8.97 0.59
CA ARG A 273 16.37 8.14 0.09
C ARG A 273 16.21 6.84 0.86
N GLN A 274 16.59 6.87 2.13
CA GLN A 274 16.45 5.75 3.04
C GLN A 274 15.10 5.83 3.77
N LEU A 275 14.36 4.74 3.76
CA LEU A 275 13.23 4.49 4.63
C LEU A 275 13.74 3.85 5.92
N LEU A 276 13.39 4.43 7.07
CA LEU A 276 13.91 4.03 8.38
C LEU A 276 12.93 3.13 9.14
N VAL A 277 11.64 3.46 9.08
CA VAL A 277 10.57 2.67 9.70
C VAL A 277 9.25 2.95 9.01
N ILE A 278 8.39 1.93 8.96
CA ILE A 278 7.02 2.01 8.47
C ILE A 278 6.08 1.31 9.44
N LYS A 279 4.86 1.83 9.59
CA LYS A 279 3.76 1.12 10.22
C LYS A 279 2.43 1.42 9.54
N LYS A 280 1.72 0.36 9.12
CA LYS A 280 0.35 0.47 8.60
C LYS A 280 -0.65 0.47 9.76
N VAL A 281 -1.59 1.41 9.75
CA VAL A 281 -2.61 1.57 10.80
C VAL A 281 -3.98 1.87 10.20
N THR A 282 -5.02 1.53 10.95
CA THR A 282 -6.39 1.98 10.70
C THR A 282 -6.77 2.93 11.83
N VAL A 283 -7.26 4.13 11.51
CA VAL A 283 -7.61 5.16 12.49
C VAL A 283 -9.13 5.33 12.52
N ASN A 284 -9.78 4.80 13.57
CA ASN A 284 -11.23 4.93 13.72
C ASN A 284 -11.62 6.27 14.36
N LYS A 285 -11.03 6.60 15.52
CA LYS A 285 -11.16 7.90 16.20
C LYS A 285 -9.79 8.52 16.43
N SER A 286 -8.96 7.86 17.22
CA SER A 286 -7.57 8.21 17.44
C SER A 286 -6.74 6.98 17.77
N LEU A 287 -5.44 7.04 17.55
CA LEU A 287 -4.50 5.98 17.87
C LEU A 287 -3.22 6.59 18.45
N LYS A 288 -2.50 5.84 19.30
CA LYS A 288 -1.12 6.17 19.69
C LYS A 288 -0.19 5.10 19.18
N VAL A 289 0.80 5.51 18.40
CA VAL A 289 1.75 4.63 17.75
C VAL A 289 3.16 5.03 18.16
N LYS A 290 3.97 4.04 18.53
CA LYS A 290 5.40 4.21 18.75
C LYS A 290 6.14 3.63 17.55
N LEU A 291 6.91 4.48 16.88
CA LEU A 291 7.81 4.09 15.79
C LEU A 291 9.24 4.04 16.34
N GLU A 292 9.96 2.97 16.02
CA GLU A 292 11.33 2.74 16.45
C GLU A 292 12.24 2.64 15.22
N PHE A 293 13.36 3.35 15.23
CA PHE A 293 14.36 3.31 14.17
C PHE A 293 15.75 3.65 14.71
N THR A 294 16.79 3.40 13.91
CA THR A 294 18.18 3.76 14.24
C THR A 294 18.75 4.69 13.18
N LEU A 295 19.76 5.49 13.55
CA LEU A 295 20.46 6.38 12.63
C LEU A 295 21.97 6.14 12.69
N PRO A 296 22.69 6.23 11.55
CA PRO A 296 24.14 6.24 11.56
C PRO A 296 24.66 7.57 12.13
N LYS A 297 25.96 7.66 12.38
CA LYS A 297 26.60 8.89 12.87
C LYS A 297 26.48 10.00 11.81
N GLY A 298 26.06 11.20 12.23
CA GLY A 298 25.92 12.32 11.30
C GLY A 298 24.74 13.24 11.61
N SER A 299 24.47 14.15 10.67
CA SER A 299 23.28 15.01 10.72
C SER A 299 22.26 14.52 9.71
N HIS A 300 21.02 14.36 10.17
CA HIS A 300 19.92 13.76 9.41
C HIS A 300 18.75 14.72 9.34
N LYS A 301 18.14 14.81 8.15
CA LYS A 301 16.93 15.61 7.91
C LYS A 301 15.78 14.67 7.67
N LEU A 302 15.08 14.30 8.74
CA LEU A 302 14.03 13.29 8.65
C LEU A 302 12.67 13.93 8.32
N LYS A 303 11.83 13.15 7.67
CA LYS A 303 10.41 13.45 7.49
C LYS A 303 9.56 12.28 8.00
N LEU A 304 8.43 12.61 8.61
CA LEU A 304 7.32 11.71 8.85
C LEU A 304 6.32 11.89 7.71
N TYR A 305 6.10 10.84 6.92
CA TYR A 305 5.07 10.79 5.90
C TYR A 305 3.86 10.04 6.47
N VAL A 306 2.68 10.61 6.29
CA VAL A 306 1.40 10.03 6.69
C VAL A 306 0.60 9.85 5.42
N ILE A 307 0.63 8.63 4.87
CA ILE A 307 0.13 8.34 3.52
C ILE A 307 -1.14 7.51 3.60
N CYS A 308 -2.23 7.97 2.99
CA CYS A 308 -3.46 7.21 2.86
C CYS A 308 -3.28 6.09 1.82
N ASP A 309 -3.87 4.91 2.02
CA ASP A 309 -3.83 3.84 1.02
C ASP A 309 -4.93 3.91 -0.04
N SER A 310 -5.79 4.93 0.04
CA SER A 310 -7.10 4.95 -0.61
C SER A 310 -7.49 6.26 -1.30
N TYR A 311 -7.07 7.41 -0.79
CA TYR A 311 -7.47 8.73 -1.31
C TYR A 311 -6.24 9.50 -1.75
N VAL A 312 -6.35 10.23 -2.86
CA VAL A 312 -5.26 11.03 -3.41
C VAL A 312 -5.35 12.44 -2.86
N GLY A 313 -4.24 12.98 -2.35
CA GLY A 313 -4.15 14.36 -1.84
C GLY A 313 -4.61 14.52 -0.39
N ALA A 314 -4.72 13.41 0.37
CA ALA A 314 -4.99 13.41 1.81
C ALA A 314 -3.72 13.17 2.64
N ASP A 315 -2.56 13.16 1.99
CA ASP A 315 -1.29 12.79 2.58
C ASP A 315 -0.61 14.01 3.24
N ASP A 316 0.10 13.78 4.34
CA ASP A 316 0.92 14.79 5.00
C ASP A 316 2.41 14.42 4.99
N ASP A 317 3.27 15.41 4.76
CA ASP A 317 4.72 15.30 4.89
C ASP A 317 5.29 16.26 5.94
N ILE A 318 5.49 15.73 7.14
CA ILE A 318 5.87 16.51 8.32
C ILE A 318 7.39 16.48 8.48
N SER A 319 8.03 17.64 8.40
CA SER A 319 9.47 17.76 8.67
C SER A 319 9.75 17.58 10.15
N LEU A 320 10.63 16.66 10.49
CA LEU A 320 11.10 16.46 11.85
C LEU A 320 12.31 17.36 12.10
N ASP A 321 12.49 17.80 13.34
CA ASP A 321 13.62 18.66 13.72
C ASP A 321 14.96 18.02 13.29
N PRO A 322 15.95 18.80 12.82
CA PRO A 322 17.24 18.25 12.40
C PRO A 322 17.89 17.45 13.54
N HIS A 323 18.29 16.21 13.24
CA HIS A 323 18.88 15.31 14.23
C HIS A 323 20.38 15.18 14.03
N ARG A 324 21.12 15.04 15.13
CA ARG A 324 22.55 14.76 15.12
C ARG A 324 22.85 13.59 16.05
N CYS A 325 23.41 12.53 15.49
CA CYS A 325 23.83 11.30 16.19
C CYS A 325 25.34 11.11 16.16
#